data_AF-A0A385BPQ7-F1
#
_entry.id   AF-A0A385BPQ7-F1
#
_cell.length_a   1.000
_cell.length_b   1.000
_cell.length_c   1.000
_cell.angle_alpha   90.00
_cell.angle_beta   90.00
_cell.angle_gamma   90.00
#
_symmetry.space_group_name_H-M   'P 1'
#
loop_
_entity.id
_entity.type
_entity.pdbx_description
1 polymer ?
#
loop_
_entity_poly.entity_id
_entity_poly.type
_entity_poly.pdbx_seq_one_letter_code
_entity_poly.pdbx_strand_id
1 'polypeptide(L)'
;MRLKFILFFVFISILSCKTIKERKACYKLTSENQSLGIKSFDELKEYTGTYWVKLLDAVWILDGEVGTEDEIKHRISEKRFDILKVELIEGDSIQFVCKRVPLYVLISTNNCLNRN
;
A
#
# COMPACT_ATOMS: atom_id res chain seq x y z
N MET A 1 36.31 0.59 -22.94
CA MET A 1 35.58 -0.46 -22.18
C MET A 1 35.44 -0.19 -20.68
N ARG A 2 36.39 0.49 -20.00
CA ARG A 2 36.38 0.68 -18.53
C ARG A 2 35.26 1.59 -17.97
N LEU A 3 34.81 2.59 -18.72
CA LEU A 3 33.78 3.55 -18.26
C LEU A 3 32.38 2.92 -18.12
N LYS A 4 32.05 1.92 -18.95
CA LYS A 4 30.75 1.23 -18.91
C LYS A 4 30.59 0.37 -17.63
N PHE A 5 31.69 -0.20 -17.12
CA PHE A 5 31.66 -1.01 -15.89
C PHE A 5 31.43 -0.18 -14.63
N ILE A 6 31.97 1.04 -14.56
CA ILE A 6 31.81 1.94 -13.41
C ILE A 6 30.35 2.40 -13.30
N LEU A 7 29.73 2.79 -14.42
CA LEU A 7 28.31 3.17 -14.46
C LEU A 7 27.39 2.02 -14.02
N PHE A 8 27.71 0.78 -14.41
CA PHE A 8 26.94 -0.41 -14.02
C PHE A 8 27.03 -0.69 -12.52
N PHE A 9 28.21 -0.55 -11.92
CA PHE A 9 28.40 -0.71 -10.46
C PHE A 9 27.66 0.36 -9.65
N VAL A 10 27.67 1.61 -10.12
CA VAL A 10 26.92 2.70 -9.50
C VAL A 10 25.42 2.42 -9.57
N PHE A 11 24.91 1.93 -10.71
CA PHE A 11 23.50 1.60 -10.87
C PHE A 11 23.04 0.45 -9.96
N ILE A 12 23.83 -0.63 -9.84
CA ILE A 12 23.55 -1.75 -8.93
C ILE A 12 23.54 -1.27 -7.47
N SER A 13 24.47 -0.39 -7.10
CA SER A 13 24.57 0.12 -5.73
C SER A 13 23.36 0.98 -5.35
N ILE A 14 22.85 1.79 -6.28
CA ILE A 14 21.67 2.64 -6.06
C ILE A 14 20.39 1.78 -5.93
N LEU A 15 20.23 0.77 -6.79
CA LEU A 15 19.08 -0.14 -6.73
C LEU A 15 19.05 -0.92 -5.41
N SER A 16 20.21 -1.45 -5.00
CA SER A 16 20.36 -2.16 -3.72
C SER A 16 19.98 -1.29 -2.51
N CYS A 17 20.37 0.00 -2.54
CA CYS A 17 20.08 0.92 -1.43
C CYS A 17 18.59 1.23 -1.30
N LYS A 18 17.85 1.35 -2.41
CA LYS A 18 16.40 1.56 -2.40
C LYS A 18 15.67 0.36 -1.78
N THR A 19 16.02 -0.85 -2.19
CA THR A 19 15.42 -2.09 -1.69
C THR A 19 15.68 -2.30 -0.18
N ILE A 20 16.89 -2.00 0.29
CA ILE A 20 17.24 -2.10 1.72
C ILE A 20 16.40 -1.12 2.58
N LYS A 21 16.20 0.11 2.10
CA LYS A 21 15.39 1.11 2.83
C LYS A 21 13.93 0.69 2.93
N GLU A 22 13.34 0.22 1.82
CA GLU A 22 11.96 -0.27 1.78
C GLU A 22 11.78 -1.48 2.70
N ARG A 23 12.73 -2.42 2.70
CA ARG A 23 12.71 -3.59 3.58
C ARG A 23 12.84 -3.22 5.06
N LYS A 24 13.70 -2.25 5.41
CA LYS A 24 13.82 -1.75 6.78
C LYS A 24 12.53 -1.07 7.25
N ALA A 25 11.88 -0.29 6.38
CA ALA A 25 10.60 0.34 6.69
C ALA A 25 9.50 -0.72 6.92
N CYS A 26 9.47 -1.76 6.09
CA CYS A 26 8.57 -2.91 6.24
C CYS A 26 8.76 -3.65 7.58
N TYR A 27 10.01 -3.96 7.94
CA TYR A 27 10.31 -4.61 9.23
C TYR A 27 9.86 -3.74 10.39
N LYS A 28 10.11 -2.44 10.34
CA LYS A 28 9.65 -1.50 11.36
C LYS A 28 8.12 -1.52 11.47
N LEU A 29 7.42 -1.40 10.34
CA LEU A 29 5.95 -1.46 10.30
C LEU A 29 5.41 -2.76 10.89
N THR A 30 5.99 -3.91 10.53
CA THR A 30 5.58 -5.22 11.05
C THR A 30 5.91 -5.40 12.53
N SER A 31 7.02 -4.83 13.01
CA SER A 31 7.38 -4.89 14.43
C SER A 31 6.50 -4.00 15.31
N GLU A 32 6.00 -2.89 14.76
CA GLU A 32 5.20 -1.90 15.49
C GLU A 32 3.68 -2.17 15.40
N ASN A 33 3.23 -2.99 14.45
CA ASN A 33 1.81 -3.27 14.24
C ASN A 33 1.54 -4.78 14.27
N GLN A 34 0.47 -5.16 14.97
CA GLN A 34 -0.06 -6.53 14.91
C GLN A 34 -1.00 -6.68 13.71
N SER A 35 -1.15 -7.91 13.21
CA SER A 35 -2.15 -8.22 12.19
C SER A 35 -3.54 -7.80 12.66
N LEU A 36 -4.27 -7.08 11.82
CA LEU A 36 -5.65 -6.68 12.08
C LEU A 36 -6.63 -7.86 11.94
N GLY A 37 -6.16 -9.03 11.51
CA GLY A 37 -6.98 -10.24 11.38
C GLY A 37 -8.01 -10.18 10.25
N ILE A 38 -7.99 -9.16 9.41
CA ILE A 38 -8.88 -8.97 8.26
C ILE A 38 -8.51 -9.98 7.16
N LYS A 39 -9.44 -10.87 6.84
CA LYS A 39 -9.25 -12.00 5.91
C LYS A 39 -10.06 -11.89 4.63
N SER A 40 -10.93 -10.89 4.52
CA SER A 40 -11.80 -10.70 3.37
C SER A 40 -12.01 -9.22 3.09
N PHE A 41 -12.44 -8.92 1.87
CA PHE A 41 -12.80 -7.56 1.52
C PHE A 41 -14.03 -7.09 2.32
N ASP A 42 -14.97 -7.98 2.65
CA ASP A 42 -16.13 -7.62 3.46
C ASP A 42 -15.75 -7.30 4.91
N GLU A 43 -14.83 -8.06 5.51
CA GLU A 43 -14.25 -7.72 6.83
C GLU A 43 -13.51 -6.37 6.79
N LEU A 44 -12.84 -6.05 5.68
CA LEU A 44 -12.22 -4.74 5.50
C LEU A 44 -13.29 -3.63 5.51
N LYS A 45 -14.44 -3.85 4.86
CA LYS A 45 -15.56 -2.88 4.87
C LYS A 45 -16.08 -2.68 6.27
N GLU A 46 -16.33 -3.76 7.00
CA GLU A 46 -16.79 -3.71 8.40
C GLU A 46 -15.80 -2.94 9.28
N TYR A 47 -14.50 -3.19 9.10
CA TYR A 47 -13.44 -2.47 9.80
C TYR A 47 -13.48 -0.95 9.52
N THR A 48 -13.72 -0.56 8.27
CA THR A 48 -13.85 0.86 7.89
C THR A 48 -15.19 1.50 8.26
N GLY A 49 -16.18 0.72 8.72
CA GLY A 49 -17.45 1.21 9.24
C GLY A 49 -18.25 2.10 8.28
N THR A 50 -18.76 3.23 8.79
CA THR A 50 -19.65 4.16 8.06
C THR A 50 -19.01 4.82 6.84
N TYR A 51 -17.69 4.68 6.66
CA TYR A 51 -16.99 5.21 5.50
C TYR A 51 -17.29 4.44 4.20
N TRP A 52 -17.95 3.26 4.25
CA TRP A 52 -18.30 2.49 3.05
C TRP A 52 -19.03 3.28 1.96
N VAL A 53 -19.99 4.14 2.32
CA VAL A 53 -20.73 4.95 1.34
C VAL A 53 -19.81 5.93 0.60
N LYS A 54 -18.72 6.36 1.25
CA LYS A 54 -17.69 7.24 0.67
C LYS A 54 -16.61 6.46 -0.10
N LEU A 55 -16.52 5.14 0.10
CA LEU A 55 -15.52 4.29 -0.54
C LEU A 55 -15.81 4.01 -2.02
N LEU A 56 -17.03 4.24 -2.49
CA LEU A 56 -17.42 4.02 -3.89
C LEU A 56 -16.58 4.82 -4.91
N ASP A 57 -16.04 5.97 -4.51
CA ASP A 57 -15.13 6.79 -5.33
C ASP A 57 -13.71 6.87 -4.75
N ALA A 58 -13.34 5.89 -3.92
CA ALA A 58 -12.04 5.90 -3.27
C ALA A 58 -10.91 5.46 -4.20
N VAL A 59 -9.74 6.07 -3.99
CA VAL A 59 -8.49 5.60 -4.56
C VAL A 59 -7.90 4.59 -3.60
N TRP A 60 -7.76 3.35 -4.05
CA TRP A 60 -7.20 2.27 -3.24
C TRP A 60 -5.70 2.15 -3.45
N ILE A 61 -4.96 2.09 -2.33
CA ILE A 61 -3.51 1.99 -2.32
C ILE A 61 -3.12 0.82 -1.42
N LEU A 62 -2.48 -0.20 -1.98
CA LEU A 62 -1.98 -1.37 -1.25
C LEU A 62 -0.47 -1.39 -1.30
N ASP A 63 0.20 -1.30 -0.15
CA ASP A 63 1.66 -1.24 -0.04
C ASP A 63 2.32 -0.16 -0.93
N GLY A 64 1.61 0.95 -1.13
CA GLY A 64 2.05 2.06 -1.99
C GLY A 64 1.73 1.90 -3.48
N GLU A 65 1.12 0.79 -3.90
CA GLU A 65 0.65 0.56 -5.27
C GLU A 65 -0.83 0.96 -5.39
N VAL A 66 -1.14 1.85 -6.32
CA VAL A 66 -2.53 2.21 -6.65
C VAL A 66 -3.18 1.04 -7.38
N GLY A 67 -4.38 0.66 -6.94
CA GLY A 67 -5.17 -0.41 -7.57
C GLY A 67 -6.65 -0.04 -7.68
N THR A 68 -7.35 -0.79 -8.52
CA THR A 68 -8.81 -0.78 -8.60
C THR A 68 -9.42 -1.57 -7.44
N GLU A 69 -10.71 -1.33 -7.14
CA GLU A 69 -11.42 -2.09 -6.09
C GLU A 69 -11.35 -3.61 -6.33
N ASP A 70 -11.56 -4.06 -7.58
CA ASP A 70 -11.51 -5.47 -7.94
C ASP A 70 -10.12 -6.08 -7.75
N GLU A 71 -9.07 -5.36 -8.08
CA GLU A 71 -7.68 -5.81 -7.86
C GLU A 71 -7.39 -5.94 -6.36
N ILE A 72 -7.82 -4.98 -5.53
CA ILE A 72 -7.63 -5.05 -4.08
C ILE A 72 -8.43 -6.20 -3.48
N LYS A 73 -9.70 -6.35 -3.88
CA LYS A 73 -10.55 -7.46 -3.46
C LYS A 73 -9.90 -8.80 -3.81
N HIS A 74 -9.38 -8.93 -5.03
CA HIS A 74 -8.67 -10.13 -5.46
C HIS A 74 -7.42 -10.38 -4.59
N ARG A 75 -6.53 -9.39 -4.45
CA ARG A 75 -5.29 -9.52 -3.67
C ARG A 75 -5.54 -9.89 -2.20
N ILE A 76 -6.55 -9.31 -1.56
CA ILE A 76 -6.94 -9.65 -0.18
C ILE A 76 -7.49 -11.08 -0.12
N SER A 77 -8.28 -11.50 -1.11
CA SER A 77 -8.83 -12.86 -1.16
C SER A 77 -7.78 -13.95 -1.34
N GLU A 78 -6.64 -13.64 -1.96
CA GLU A 78 -5.52 -14.59 -2.12
C GLU A 78 -4.79 -14.89 -0.80
N LYS A 79 -4.98 -14.07 0.24
CA LYS A 79 -4.45 -14.29 1.62
C LYS A 79 -2.94 -14.57 1.69
N ARG A 80 -2.15 -13.94 0.81
CA ARG A 80 -0.69 -14.09 0.79
C ARG A 80 0.04 -13.17 1.79
N PHE A 81 -0.71 -12.33 2.50
CA PHE A 81 -0.20 -11.36 3.45
C PHE A 81 -1.21 -11.10 4.56
N ASP A 82 -0.72 -10.58 5.68
CA ASP A 82 -1.52 -10.01 6.75
C ASP A 82 -1.63 -8.50 6.56
N ILE A 83 -2.86 -7.99 6.72
CA ILE A 83 -3.10 -6.55 6.76
C ILE A 83 -2.69 -6.04 8.16
N LEU A 84 -1.75 -5.11 8.18
CA LEU A 84 -1.18 -4.54 9.41
C LEU A 84 -1.82 -3.22 9.79
N LYS A 85 -2.19 -2.41 8.78
CA LYS A 85 -2.74 -1.07 8.99
C LYS A 85 -3.65 -0.68 7.84
N VAL A 86 -4.75 -0.01 8.17
CA VAL A 86 -5.66 0.63 7.20
C VAL A 86 -5.82 2.09 7.60
N GLU A 87 -5.57 3.00 6.67
CA GLU A 87 -5.71 4.44 6.87
C GLU A 87 -6.66 5.03 5.83
N LEU A 88 -7.55 5.90 6.30
CA LEU A 88 -8.50 6.62 5.46
C LEU A 88 -8.09 8.09 5.46
N ILE A 89 -7.75 8.62 4.29
CA ILE A 89 -7.35 10.02 4.13
C ILE A 89 -8.38 10.70 3.23
N GLU A 90 -9.12 11.64 3.79
CA GLU A 90 -9.93 12.56 3.00
C GLU A 90 -9.00 13.61 2.39
N GLY A 91 -9.03 13.78 1.07
CA GLY A 91 -8.27 14.85 0.43
C GLY A 91 -8.74 16.24 0.90
N ASP A 92 -7.82 17.19 1.01
CA ASP A 92 -8.23 18.58 1.25
C ASP A 92 -9.09 19.08 0.10
N SER A 93 -10.23 19.67 0.43
CA SER A 93 -11.15 20.29 -0.51
C SER A 93 -10.54 21.58 -1.09
N ILE A 94 -9.54 21.45 -1.96
CA ILE A 94 -9.23 22.54 -2.89
C ILE A 94 -10.47 22.62 -3.78
N GLN A 95 -11.21 23.72 -3.66
CA GLN A 95 -12.48 24.00 -4.34
C GLN A 95 -12.41 23.81 -5.87
N PHE A 96 -12.41 22.56 -6.33
CA PHE A 96 -12.78 22.23 -7.69
C PHE A 96 -14.29 22.09 -7.68
N VAL A 97 -14.96 23.15 -8.10
CA VAL A 97 -16.40 23.47 -8.02
C VAL A 97 -17.37 22.34 -8.43
N CYS A 98 -16.92 21.20 -8.96
CA CYS A 98 -17.78 20.06 -9.30
C CYS A 98 -17.16 18.66 -9.10
N LYS A 99 -16.00 18.48 -8.45
CA LYS A 99 -15.38 17.15 -8.29
C LYS A 99 -15.47 16.66 -6.84
N ARG A 100 -16.02 15.46 -6.63
CA ARG A 100 -16.01 14.75 -5.34
C ARG A 100 -14.57 14.67 -4.85
N VAL A 101 -14.38 14.94 -3.56
CA VAL A 101 -13.10 14.79 -2.88
C VAL A 101 -12.74 13.30 -2.89
N PRO A 102 -11.61 12.88 -3.48
CA PRO A 102 -11.22 11.49 -3.45
C PRO A 102 -10.85 11.09 -2.02
N LEU A 103 -11.50 10.03 -1.53
CA LEU A 103 -11.10 9.33 -0.32
C LEU A 103 -9.95 8.40 -0.69
N TYR A 104 -8.82 8.47 0.00
CA TYR A 104 -7.72 7.52 -0.19
C TYR A 104 -7.80 6.44 0.87
N VAL A 105 -7.70 5.18 0.45
CA VAL A 105 -7.64 4.02 1.33
C VAL A 105 -6.26 3.42 1.23
N LEU A 106 -5.48 3.59 2.28
CA LEU A 106 -4.13 3.08 2.35
C LEU A 106 -4.13 1.80 3.17
N ILE A 107 -3.80 0.69 2.53
CA ILE A 107 -3.70 -0.63 3.15
C ILE A 107 -2.22 -1.00 3.17
N SER A 108 -1.69 -1.22 4.37
CA SER A 108 -0.30 -1.67 4.55
C SER A 108 -0.29 -3.10 5.07
N THR A 109 0.58 -3.92 4.49
CA THR A 109 0.65 -5.36 4.73
C THR A 109 2.07 -5.81 5.08
N ASN A 110 2.21 -7.07 5.47
CA ASN A 110 3.52 -7.69 5.64
C ASN A 110 4.10 -8.29 4.34
N ASN A 111 3.47 -8.07 3.17
CA ASN A 111 3.89 -8.66 1.90
C ASN A 111 5.33 -8.28 1.50
N CYS A 112 5.81 -7.13 1.97
CA CYS A 112 7.18 -6.69 1.78
C CYS A 112 8.24 -7.60 2.46
N LEU A 113 7.84 -8.49 3.38
CA LEU A 113 8.70 -9.55 3.93
C LEU A 113 8.83 -10.76 3.00
N ASN A 114 7.87 -10.94 2.06
CA ASN A 114 7.80 -12.07 1.15
C ASN A 114 8.54 -11.82 -0.19
N ARG A 115 9.01 -10.59 -0.45
CA ARG A 115 9.84 -10.28 -1.61
C ARG A 115 11.27 -10.82 -1.39
N ASN A 116 11.48 -12.08 -1.76
CA ASN A 116 12.81 -12.67 -1.98
C ASN A 116 13.32 -12.33 -3.38
#